data_AF-A0A947SH64-F1
#
_entry.id   AF-A0A947SH64-F1
#
_cell.length_a   1.000
_cell.length_b   1.000
_cell.length_c   1.000
_cell.angle_alpha   90.00
_cell.angle_beta   90.00
_cell.angle_gamma   90.00
#
_symmetry.space_group_name_H-M   'P 1'
#
loop_
_entity.id
_entity.type
_entity.pdbx_description
1 polymer ?
#
loop_
_entity_poly.entity_id
_entity_poly.type
_entity_poly.pdbx_seq_one_letter_code
_entity_poly.pdbx_strand_id
1 'polypeptide(L)'
;MPYLLPKDRDRLDPLINQLAEAISEENRAGDINYIINQLLLGNIGQGKYKDYNELVGTLEAAKLEFYRRKVAPYEEKKAKENGDLEGFASN
;
A
#
# COMPACT_ATOMS: atom_id res chain seq x y z
N MET A 1 -0.54 -7.37 -7.97
CA MET A 1 0.87 -7.36 -8.43
C MET A 1 1.02 -8.29 -9.63
N PRO A 2 1.49 -7.82 -10.80
CA PRO A 2 1.58 -8.65 -12.02
C PRO A 2 2.53 -9.85 -11.89
N TYR A 3 3.45 -9.81 -10.93
CA TYR A 3 4.45 -10.85 -10.68
C TYR A 3 4.07 -11.85 -9.57
N LEU A 4 2.91 -11.68 -8.90
CA LEU A 4 2.44 -12.63 -7.89
C LEU A 4 1.57 -13.70 -8.55
N LEU A 5 1.97 -14.98 -8.42
CA LEU A 5 1.27 -16.11 -9.03
C LEU A 5 -0.12 -16.31 -8.40
N PRO A 6 -1.11 -16.85 -9.14
CA PRO A 6 -2.44 -17.11 -8.60
C PRO A 6 -2.43 -17.93 -7.30
N LYS A 7 -1.64 -19.01 -7.26
CA LYS A 7 -1.48 -19.86 -6.07
C LYS A 7 -1.02 -19.10 -4.82
N ASP A 8 -0.23 -18.03 -4.99
CA ASP A 8 0.26 -17.25 -3.86
C ASP A 8 -0.86 -16.33 -3.34
N ARG A 9 -1.74 -15.86 -4.22
CA ARG A 9 -2.94 -15.10 -3.83
C ARG A 9 -3.92 -15.99 -3.10
N ASP A 10 -4.18 -17.19 -3.59
CA ASP A 10 -5.09 -18.16 -2.94
C ASP A 10 -4.67 -18.44 -1.49
N ARG A 11 -3.36 -18.45 -1.22
CA ARG A 11 -2.79 -18.63 0.12
C ARG A 11 -2.86 -17.36 0.98
N LEU A 12 -2.65 -16.18 0.40
CA LEU A 12 -2.50 -14.92 1.15
C LEU A 12 -3.81 -14.17 1.33
N ASP A 13 -4.68 -14.16 0.32
CA ASP A 13 -5.91 -13.36 0.29
C ASP A 13 -6.85 -13.68 1.46
N PRO A 14 -7.07 -14.94 1.90
CA PRO A 14 -7.91 -15.21 3.07
C PRO A 14 -7.38 -14.54 4.36
N LEU A 15 -6.05 -14.53 4.56
CA LEU A 15 -5.42 -13.91 5.72
C LEU A 15 -5.48 -12.38 5.65
N ILE A 16 -5.28 -11.84 4.45
CA ILE A 16 -5.37 -10.40 4.19
C ILE A 16 -6.80 -9.91 4.45
N ASN A 17 -7.81 -10.66 3.99
CA ASN A 17 -9.21 -10.30 4.20
C ASN A 17 -9.58 -10.29 5.68
N GLN A 18 -9.15 -11.29 6.45
CA GLN A 18 -9.36 -11.30 7.90
C GLN A 18 -8.72 -10.10 8.60
N LEU A 19 -7.49 -9.72 8.23
CA LEU A 19 -6.85 -8.52 8.76
C LEU A 19 -7.60 -7.25 8.34
N ALA A 20 -8.06 -7.19 7.09
CA ALA A 20 -8.79 -6.03 6.58
C ALA A 20 -10.12 -5.81 7.32
N GLU A 21 -10.83 -6.88 7.64
CA GLU A 21 -12.08 -6.86 8.43
C GLU A 21 -11.85 -6.43 9.88
N ALA A 22 -10.66 -6.65 10.43
CA ALA A 22 -10.32 -6.28 11.80
C ALA A 22 -9.91 -4.80 11.97
N ILE A 23 -9.69 -4.07 10.88
CA ILE A 23 -9.25 -2.66 10.94
C ILE A 23 -10.41 -1.77 11.36
N SER A 24 -10.23 -1.02 12.45
CA SER A 24 -11.19 -0.03 12.93
C SER A 24 -11.33 1.14 11.94
N GLU A 25 -12.56 1.57 11.68
CA GLU A 25 -12.79 2.80 10.91
C GLU A 25 -12.33 4.05 11.67
N GLU A 26 -12.46 4.06 12.99
CA GLU A 26 -12.09 5.18 13.86
C GLU A 26 -10.57 5.32 14.02
N ASN A 27 -9.81 4.21 13.90
CA ASN A 27 -8.35 4.19 14.06
C ASN A 27 -7.62 3.55 12.86
N ARG A 28 -8.19 3.67 11.66
CA ARG A 28 -7.70 2.99 10.45
C ARG A 28 -6.20 3.15 10.21
N ALA A 29 -5.68 4.37 10.36
CA ALA A 29 -4.27 4.66 10.15
C ALA A 29 -3.36 4.00 11.21
N GLY A 30 -3.79 4.01 12.47
CA GLY A 30 -3.04 3.38 13.57
C GLY A 30 -2.96 1.86 13.40
N ASP A 31 -4.10 1.22 13.11
CA ASP A 31 -4.19 -0.22 12.93
C ASP A 31 -3.35 -0.70 11.73
N ILE A 32 -3.47 -0.02 10.58
CA ILE A 32 -2.66 -0.33 9.39
C ILE A 32 -1.17 -0.16 9.70
N ASN A 33 -0.78 0.92 10.38
CA ASN A 33 0.62 1.14 10.74
C ASN A 33 1.15 0.04 11.67
N TYR A 34 0.38 -0.38 12.66
CA TYR A 34 0.74 -1.48 13.54
C TYR A 34 0.91 -2.80 12.76
N ILE A 35 -0.07 -3.15 11.93
CA ILE A 35 -0.04 -4.37 11.10
C ILE A 35 1.21 -4.39 10.22
N ILE A 36 1.50 -3.29 9.52
CA ILE A 36 2.71 -3.19 8.67
C ILE A 36 3.96 -3.41 9.53
N ASN A 37 4.11 -2.74 10.67
CA ASN A 37 5.29 -2.91 11.53
C ASN A 37 5.44 -4.36 12.02
N GLN A 38 4.34 -5.01 12.43
CA GLN A 38 4.38 -6.42 12.85
C GLN A 38 4.80 -7.36 11.70
N LEU A 39 4.32 -7.12 10.48
CA LEU A 39 4.73 -7.88 9.30
C LEU A 39 6.23 -7.71 9.01
N LEU A 40 6.78 -6.49 9.15
CA LEU A 40 8.22 -6.25 8.95
C LEU A 40 9.05 -6.94 10.02
N LEU A 41 8.69 -6.80 11.29
CA LEU A 41 9.38 -7.43 12.41
C LEU A 41 9.40 -8.97 12.28
N GLY A 42 8.29 -9.55 11.84
CA GLY A 42 8.19 -10.99 11.59
C GLY A 42 8.99 -11.50 10.38
N ASN A 43 9.44 -10.61 9.50
CA ASN A 43 10.14 -10.95 8.24
C ASN A 43 11.52 -10.30 8.09
N ILE A 44 12.10 -9.82 9.19
CA ILE A 44 13.38 -9.08 9.22
C ILE A 44 14.61 -9.92 8.85
N GLY A 45 14.48 -11.25 8.75
CA GLY A 45 15.59 -12.13 8.43
C GLY A 45 16.70 -12.09 9.50
N GLN A 46 17.93 -11.75 9.09
CA GLN A 46 19.08 -11.66 10.00
C GLN A 46 19.26 -10.28 10.63
N GLY A 47 18.41 -9.30 10.30
CA GLY A 47 18.52 -7.93 10.81
C GLY A 47 19.75 -7.20 10.30
N LYS A 48 20.17 -7.47 9.05
CA LYS A 48 21.28 -6.79 8.39
C LYS A 48 20.77 -5.70 7.46
N TYR A 49 21.66 -4.79 7.05
CA TYR A 49 21.34 -3.70 6.13
C TYR A 49 20.55 -4.16 4.89
N LYS A 50 20.94 -5.31 4.31
CA LYS A 50 20.24 -5.90 3.17
C LYS A 50 18.75 -6.15 3.47
N ASP A 51 18.44 -6.74 4.64
CA ASP A 51 17.07 -7.07 5.02
C ASP A 51 16.23 -5.79 5.19
N TYR A 52 16.78 -4.79 5.87
CA TYR A 52 16.10 -3.50 6.02
C TYR A 52 15.89 -2.80 4.67
N ASN A 53 16.90 -2.80 3.81
CA ASN A 53 16.81 -2.16 2.49
C ASN A 53 15.76 -2.84 1.61
N GLU A 54 15.70 -4.17 1.63
CA GLU A 54 14.70 -4.96 0.91
C GLU A 54 13.27 -4.69 1.41
N LEU A 55 13.07 -4.72 2.72
CA LEU A 55 11.76 -4.48 3.33
C LEU A 55 11.27 -3.05 3.10
N VAL A 56 12.12 -2.04 3.34
CA VAL A 56 11.76 -0.63 3.11
C VAL A 56 11.52 -0.37 1.62
N GLY A 57 12.35 -0.92 0.74
CA GLY A 57 12.16 -0.82 -0.71
C GLY A 57 10.83 -1.42 -1.17
N THR A 58 10.43 -2.53 -0.57
CA THR A 58 9.13 -3.18 -0.85
C THR A 58 7.95 -2.30 -0.43
N LEU A 59 8.03 -1.63 0.72
CA LEU A 59 6.99 -0.69 1.17
C LEU A 59 6.87 0.51 0.24
N GLU A 60 8.00 1.07 -0.21
CA GLU A 60 8.01 2.19 -1.14
C GLU A 60 7.35 1.82 -2.46
N ALA A 61 7.70 0.65 -3.02
CA ALA A 61 7.08 0.13 -4.22
C ALA A 61 5.56 -0.07 -4.05
N ALA A 62 5.13 -0.62 -2.91
CA ALA A 62 3.70 -0.83 -2.61
C ALA A 62 2.94 0.51 -2.50
N LYS A 63 3.51 1.51 -1.83
CA LYS A 63 2.94 2.86 -1.71
C LYS A 63 2.77 3.52 -3.09
N LEU A 64 3.82 3.51 -3.91
CA LEU A 64 3.79 4.08 -5.25
C LEU A 64 2.75 3.40 -6.15
N GLU A 65 2.64 2.08 -6.08
CA GLU A 65 1.65 1.33 -6.86
C GLU A 65 0.21 1.63 -6.41
N PHE A 66 -0.03 1.76 -5.10
CA PHE A 66 -1.33 2.16 -4.57
C PHE A 66 -1.69 3.58 -5.01
N TYR A 67 -0.76 4.53 -4.89
CA TYR A 67 -0.97 5.90 -5.32
C TYR A 67 -1.33 5.96 -6.81
N ARG A 68 -0.51 5.34 -7.67
CA ARG A 68 -0.70 5.32 -9.12
C ARG A 68 -2.02 4.67 -9.55
N ARG A 69 -2.44 3.58 -8.91
CA ARG A 69 -3.65 2.83 -9.33
C ARG A 69 -4.94 3.29 -8.68
N LYS A 70 -4.88 3.94 -7.51
CA LYS A 70 -6.08 4.30 -6.73
C LYS A 70 -6.20 5.80 -6.49
N VAL A 71 -5.12 6.44 -6.05
CA VAL A 71 -5.15 7.86 -5.68
C VAL A 71 -5.15 8.74 -6.92
N ALA A 72 -4.20 8.55 -7.84
CA ALA A 72 -4.07 9.38 -9.03
C ALA A 72 -5.35 9.43 -9.90
N PRO A 73 -6.04 8.30 -10.22
CA PRO A 73 -7.29 8.36 -10.97
C PRO A 73 -8.43 9.10 -10.23
N TYR A 74 -8.44 9.03 -8.89
CA TYR A 74 -9.39 9.76 -8.07
C TYR A 74 -9.10 11.27 -8.09
N GLU A 75 -7.83 11.66 -8.00
CA GLU A 75 -7.39 13.05 -8.09
C GLU A 75 -7.66 13.64 -9.47
N GLU A 76 -7.37 12.92 -10.55
CA GLU A 76 -7.72 13.34 -11.92
C GLU A 76 -9.23 13.58 -12.08
N LYS A 77 -10.05 12.70 -11.49
CA LYS A 77 -11.51 12.88 -11.48
C LYS A 77 -11.89 14.16 -10.71
N LYS A 78 -11.28 14.39 -9.54
CA LYS A 78 -11.57 15.58 -8.72
C LYS A 78 -11.09 16.87 -9.36
N ALA A 79 -9.95 16.86 -10.05
CA ALA A 79 -9.47 17.97 -10.85
C ALA A 79 -10.46 18.35 -11.97
N LYS A 80 -11.06 17.36 -12.65
CA LYS A 80 -12.11 17.61 -13.66
C LYS A 80 -13.40 18.16 -13.06
N GLU A 81 -13.77 17.71 -11.86
CA GLU A 81 -15.00 18.13 -11.17
C GLU A 81 -14.88 19.53 -10.54
N ASN A 82 -13.73 19.84 -9.94
CA ASN A 82 -13.56 21.01 -9.07
C ASN A 82 -12.57 22.05 -9.63
N GLY A 83 -11.95 21.78 -10.77
CA GLY A 83 -10.78 22.50 -11.26
C GLY A 83 -9.47 21.91 -10.73
N ASP A 84 -8.42 22.00 -11.54
CA ASP A 84 -7.06 21.62 -11.15
C ASP A 84 -6.26 22.85 -10.73
N LEU A 85 -5.09 22.63 -10.14
CA LEU A 85 -4.13 23.68 -9.83
C LEU A 85 -3.66 24.37 -11.13
N GLU A 86 -3.58 25.70 -11.11
CA GLU A 86 -3.24 26.52 -12.29
C GLU A 86 -1.91 26.11 -12.97
N GLY A 87 -0.94 25.60 -12.22
CA GLY A 87 0.35 25.14 -12.76
C GLY A 87 0.35 23.72 -13.36
N PHE A 88 -0.74 22.97 -13.21
CA PHE A 88 -0.89 21.59 -13.72
C PHE A 88 -2.05 21.45 -14.71
N ALA A 89 -2.92 22.46 -14.80
CA ALA A 89 -3.96 22.52 -15.80
C ALA A 89 -3.35 22.46 -17.22
N SER A 90 -3.68 21.40 -17.96
CA SER A 90 -3.34 21.31 -19.38
C SER A 90 -4.22 22.30 -20.14
N ASN A 91 -3.62 23.26 -20.84
CA ASN A 91 -4.31 24.14 -21.80
C ASN A 91 -5.09 23.34 -22.85
#